data_AF-A0A177HL32-F1
#
_entry.id   AF-A0A177HL32-F1
#
_cell.length_a   1.000
_cell.length_b   1.000
_cell.length_c   1.000
_cell.angle_alpha   90.00
_cell.angle_beta   90.00
_cell.angle_gamma   90.00
#
_symmetry.space_group_name_H-M   'P 1'
#
loop_
_entity.id
_entity.type
_entity.pdbx_description
1 polymer ?
#
loop_
_entity_poly.entity_id
_entity_poly.type
_entity_poly.pdbx_seq_one_letter_code
_entity_poly.pdbx_strand_id
1 'polypeptide(L)'
;MTDYDVLRVFCGPGGRYGNELGVVRDGSAMPAQEDRQAFAAKLGFSETVFVDDPERGVIDIYTPTLRLPFAGHPCVGTAWLLDVPELVTPAGVVGARLDGEFTWIEARAEWAPPRTLRRYGSAAEVEALAVPPPGEWVYAWAWEDEAAGRVRARAFPGRDDGIEEDEATGAAALLLTHELGRALNIVQGEGSQILTAPGPDGLIEVGGRVRLLRG
;
A
#
# COMPACT_ATOMS: atom_id res chain seq x y z
N MET A 1 11.11 8.33 -23.62
CA MET A 1 10.10 8.20 -22.56
C MET A 1 10.69 7.26 -21.54
N THR A 2 10.62 7.57 -20.25
CA THR A 2 10.97 6.61 -19.20
C THR A 2 9.91 5.53 -19.20
N ASP A 3 10.30 4.28 -19.45
CA ASP A 3 9.39 3.14 -19.41
C ASP A 3 9.10 2.76 -17.96
N TYR A 4 7.87 2.32 -17.70
CA TYR A 4 7.39 1.93 -16.38
C TYR A 4 6.35 0.81 -16.51
N ASP A 5 6.36 -0.11 -15.56
CA ASP A 5 5.30 -1.10 -15.40
C ASP A 5 4.12 -0.48 -14.64
N VAL A 6 2.92 -0.96 -14.93
CA VAL A 6 1.72 -0.68 -14.13
C VAL A 6 1.27 -1.97 -13.49
N LEU A 7 1.31 -2.01 -12.16
CA LEU A 7 0.81 -3.11 -11.35
C LEU A 7 -0.54 -2.74 -10.75
N ARG A 8 -1.30 -3.77 -10.41
CA ARG A 8 -2.43 -3.67 -9.50
C ARG A 8 -2.15 -4.52 -8.28
N VAL A 9 -2.13 -3.89 -7.11
CA VAL A 9 -1.70 -4.49 -5.83
C VAL A 9 -2.90 -4.63 -4.89
N PHE A 10 -2.88 -5.66 -4.03
CA PHE A 10 -3.99 -6.01 -3.13
C PHE A 10 -5.28 -6.38 -3.85
N CYS A 11 -5.17 -7.03 -5.02
CA CYS A 11 -6.34 -7.49 -5.75
C CYS A 11 -7.18 -8.43 -4.87
N GLY A 12 -8.49 -8.22 -4.90
CA GLY A 12 -9.47 -9.13 -4.33
C GLY A 12 -9.50 -10.49 -5.06
N PRO A 13 -10.34 -11.42 -4.58
CA PRO A 13 -10.46 -12.75 -5.16
C PRO A 13 -10.71 -12.73 -6.68
N GLY A 14 -9.97 -13.56 -7.41
CA GLY A 14 -10.01 -13.61 -8.87
C GLY A 14 -9.25 -12.49 -9.58
N GLY A 15 -8.47 -11.67 -8.85
CA GLY A 15 -7.67 -10.59 -9.44
C GLY A 15 -8.46 -9.31 -9.76
N ARG A 16 -9.67 -9.15 -9.19
CA ARG A 16 -10.46 -7.92 -9.32
C ARG A 16 -9.99 -6.86 -8.33
N TYR A 17 -10.30 -5.59 -8.61
CA TYR A 17 -9.93 -4.45 -7.76
C TYR A 17 -8.42 -4.38 -7.50
N GLY A 18 -8.00 -3.62 -6.50
CA GLY A 18 -6.61 -3.36 -6.15
C GLY A 18 -6.17 -1.96 -6.57
N ASN A 19 -5.12 -1.48 -5.93
CA ASN A 19 -4.57 -0.15 -6.14
C ASN A 19 -3.51 -0.17 -7.24
N GLU A 20 -3.54 0.82 -8.13
CA GLU A 20 -2.58 0.91 -9.24
C GLU A 20 -1.26 1.53 -8.77
N LEU A 21 -0.17 0.92 -9.21
CA LEU A 21 1.19 1.27 -8.85
C LEU A 21 2.03 1.43 -10.12
N GLY A 22 2.65 2.59 -10.29
CA GLY A 22 3.69 2.79 -11.30
C GLY A 22 5.05 2.33 -10.78
N VAL A 23 5.78 1.51 -11.55
CA VAL A 23 7.14 1.07 -11.20
C VAL A 23 8.11 1.39 -12.34
N VAL A 24 9.06 2.30 -12.07
CA VAL A 24 10.17 2.64 -12.96
C VAL A 24 11.34 1.72 -12.62
N ARG A 25 11.59 0.70 -13.46
CA ARG A 25 12.64 -0.32 -13.21
C ARG A 25 14.07 0.21 -13.27
N ASP A 26 14.30 1.24 -14.06
CA ASP A 26 15.60 1.95 -14.12
C ASP A 26 15.46 3.32 -13.46
N GLY A 27 15.21 3.30 -12.15
CA GLY A 27 15.16 4.51 -11.33
C GLY A 27 16.49 5.25 -11.28
N SER A 28 17.60 4.51 -11.43
CA SER A 28 18.97 5.02 -11.43
C SER A 28 19.24 6.02 -12.57
N ALA A 29 18.54 5.87 -13.71
CA ALA A 29 18.60 6.80 -14.83
C ALA A 29 17.93 8.16 -14.55
N MET A 30 17.18 8.29 -13.44
CA MET A 30 16.56 9.53 -12.97
C MET A 30 17.02 9.84 -11.54
N PRO A 31 18.27 10.29 -11.31
CA PRO A 31 18.83 10.41 -9.97
C PRO A 31 18.35 11.64 -9.17
N ALA A 32 17.83 12.67 -9.85
CA ALA A 32 17.36 13.89 -9.20
C ALA A 32 15.98 13.67 -8.57
N GLN A 33 15.82 14.02 -7.29
CA GLN A 33 14.57 13.83 -6.56
C GLN A 33 13.44 14.70 -7.12
N GLU A 34 13.77 15.89 -7.62
CA GLU A 34 12.80 16.80 -8.23
C GLU A 34 12.22 16.22 -9.52
N ASP A 35 13.04 15.55 -10.33
CA ASP A 35 12.61 14.89 -11.56
C ASP A 35 11.70 13.70 -11.25
N ARG A 36 12.06 12.90 -10.23
CA ARG A 36 11.21 11.79 -9.72
C ARG A 36 9.85 12.29 -9.26
N GLN A 37 9.85 13.37 -8.46
CA GLN A 37 8.63 13.99 -7.96
C GLN A 37 7.74 14.50 -9.09
N ALA A 38 8.32 15.21 -10.06
CA ALA A 38 7.60 15.72 -11.23
C ALA A 38 7.05 14.57 -12.10
N PHE A 39 7.80 13.47 -12.23
CA PHE A 39 7.37 12.29 -12.98
C PHE A 39 6.21 11.57 -12.27
N ALA A 40 6.30 11.34 -10.95
CA ALA A 40 5.22 10.75 -10.16
C ALA A 40 3.94 11.61 -10.23
N ALA A 41 4.06 12.93 -10.11
CA ALA A 41 2.95 13.87 -10.26
C ALA A 41 2.29 13.79 -11.65
N LYS A 42 3.11 13.64 -12.70
CA LYS A 42 2.63 13.50 -14.07
C LYS A 42 1.90 12.17 -14.31
N LEU A 43 2.36 11.08 -13.69
CA LEU A 43 1.72 9.76 -13.82
C LEU A 43 0.38 9.70 -13.08
N GLY A 44 0.26 10.37 -11.94
CA GLY A 44 -1.00 10.47 -11.20
C GLY A 44 -1.46 9.18 -10.52
N PHE A 45 -0.59 8.17 -10.41
CA PHE A 45 -0.84 7.00 -9.58
C PHE A 45 -0.84 7.40 -8.09
N SER A 46 -1.47 6.59 -7.24
CA SER A 46 -1.41 6.77 -5.78
C SER A 46 0.04 6.90 -5.31
N GLU A 47 0.89 6.01 -5.83
CA GLU A 47 2.33 6.00 -5.64
C GLU A 47 3.06 5.55 -6.93
N THR A 48 4.29 6.04 -7.08
CA THR A 48 5.27 5.62 -8.09
C THR A 48 6.55 5.19 -7.38
N VAL A 49 7.10 4.04 -7.78
CA VAL A 49 8.36 3.50 -7.26
C VAL A 49 9.45 3.64 -8.30
N PHE A 50 10.62 4.09 -7.87
CA PHE A 50 11.85 4.09 -8.64
C PHE A 50 12.77 3.01 -8.09
N VAL A 51 13.14 2.04 -8.92
CA VAL A 51 14.06 0.96 -8.54
C VAL A 51 15.47 1.42 -8.87
N ASP A 52 16.28 1.65 -7.84
CA ASP A 52 17.65 2.15 -7.96
C ASP A 52 18.67 1.03 -8.12
N ASP A 53 18.38 -0.14 -7.54
CA ASP A 53 19.17 -1.36 -7.69
C ASP A 53 18.22 -2.57 -7.63
N PRO A 54 17.87 -3.18 -8.77
CA PRO A 54 16.92 -4.29 -8.82
C PRO A 54 17.48 -5.57 -8.19
N GLU A 55 18.81 -5.79 -8.21
CA GLU A 55 19.43 -6.98 -7.63
C GLU A 55 19.43 -6.91 -6.10
N ARG A 56 19.56 -5.70 -5.54
CA ARG A 56 19.57 -5.45 -4.09
C ARG A 56 18.23 -4.95 -3.55
N GLY A 57 17.22 -4.81 -4.40
CA GLY A 57 15.90 -4.31 -4.03
C GLY A 57 15.89 -2.87 -3.50
N VAL A 58 16.84 -2.01 -3.91
CA VAL A 58 16.87 -0.61 -3.45
C VAL A 58 15.82 0.20 -4.18
N ILE A 59 14.90 0.80 -3.44
CA ILE A 59 13.75 1.51 -4.00
C ILE A 59 13.52 2.87 -3.37
N ASP A 60 12.87 3.75 -4.13
CA ASP A 60 12.45 5.07 -3.70
C ASP A 60 10.99 5.32 -4.06
N ILE A 61 10.21 5.87 -3.13
CA ILE A 61 8.74 5.87 -3.23
C ILE A 61 8.21 7.31 -3.21
N TYR A 62 7.35 7.62 -4.17
CA TYR A 62 6.76 8.95 -4.33
C TYR A 62 5.26 8.86 -4.49
N THR A 63 4.53 9.72 -3.78
CA THR A 63 3.17 10.13 -4.17
C THR A 63 3.28 11.27 -5.20
N PRO A 64 2.16 11.73 -5.80
CA PRO A 64 2.16 12.92 -6.64
C PRO A 64 2.71 14.18 -5.97
N THR A 65 2.68 14.27 -4.63
CA THR A 65 2.99 15.49 -3.89
C THR A 65 4.24 15.42 -3.02
N LEU A 66 4.66 14.22 -2.59
CA LEU A 66 5.81 14.04 -1.71
C LEU A 66 6.46 12.66 -1.82
N ARG A 67 7.72 12.60 -1.41
CA ARG A 67 8.50 11.37 -1.20
C ARG A 67 8.13 10.70 0.12
N LEU A 68 7.96 9.39 0.12
CA LEU A 68 7.67 8.58 1.29
C LEU A 68 8.88 7.74 1.72
N PRO A 69 9.18 7.63 3.03
CA PRO A 69 10.23 6.73 3.50
C PRO A 69 9.83 5.25 3.42
N PHE A 70 8.52 4.98 3.42
CA PHE A 70 7.93 3.65 3.30
C PHE A 70 6.47 3.76 2.84
N ALA A 71 6.01 2.76 2.08
CA ALA A 71 4.60 2.54 1.79
C ALA A 71 4.33 1.05 1.54
N GLY A 72 3.22 0.54 2.08
CA GLY A 72 2.90 -0.90 2.04
C GLY A 72 2.62 -1.45 0.65
N HIS A 73 1.63 -0.88 -0.07
CA HIS A 73 1.29 -1.38 -1.41
C HIS A 73 2.46 -1.26 -2.42
N PRO A 74 3.27 -0.17 -2.40
CA PRO A 74 4.44 -0.07 -3.26
C PRO A 74 5.48 -1.16 -3.00
N CYS A 75 5.73 -1.49 -1.72
CA CYS A 75 6.66 -2.57 -1.37
C CYS A 75 6.13 -3.94 -1.79
N VAL A 76 4.85 -4.25 -1.56
CA VAL A 76 4.24 -5.53 -2.00
C VAL A 76 4.32 -5.69 -3.52
N GLY A 77 3.94 -4.64 -4.27
CA GLY A 77 3.97 -4.68 -5.73
C GLY A 77 5.39 -4.81 -6.30
N THR A 78 6.34 -4.06 -5.74
CA THR A 78 7.73 -4.07 -6.24
C THR A 78 8.45 -5.36 -5.88
N ALA A 79 8.23 -5.92 -4.68
CA ALA A 79 8.78 -7.22 -4.30
C ALA A 79 8.27 -8.33 -5.24
N TRP A 80 6.98 -8.31 -5.59
CA TRP A 80 6.42 -9.23 -6.58
C TRP A 80 7.05 -9.08 -7.97
N LEU A 81 7.30 -7.84 -8.39
CA LEU A 81 7.84 -7.53 -9.71
C LEU A 81 9.30 -7.96 -9.89
N LEU A 82 10.09 -7.79 -8.84
CA LEU A 82 11.53 -8.06 -8.84
C LEU A 82 11.86 -9.50 -8.40
N ASP A 83 10.93 -10.19 -7.74
CA ASP A 83 11.13 -11.53 -7.16
C ASP A 83 12.35 -11.58 -6.21
N VAL A 84 12.39 -10.63 -5.28
CA VAL A 84 13.48 -10.45 -4.31
C VAL A 84 13.04 -10.78 -2.88
N PRO A 85 13.95 -11.27 -2.03
CA PRO A 85 13.63 -11.61 -0.64
C PRO A 85 13.54 -10.40 0.29
N GLU A 86 14.00 -9.23 -0.15
CA GLU A 86 13.95 -7.99 0.62
C GLU A 86 13.97 -6.76 -0.29
N LEU A 87 13.44 -5.66 0.23
CA LEU A 87 13.55 -4.33 -0.34
C LEU A 87 14.28 -3.41 0.64
N VAL A 88 15.11 -2.51 0.13
CA VAL A 88 15.77 -1.47 0.92
C VAL A 88 15.06 -0.16 0.67
N THR A 89 14.43 0.38 1.71
CA THR A 89 13.72 1.67 1.71
C THR A 89 14.45 2.67 2.60
N PRO A 90 14.15 3.98 2.50
CA PRO A 90 14.67 4.96 3.47
C PRO A 90 14.28 4.67 4.92
N ALA A 91 13.16 3.98 5.18
CA ALA A 91 12.75 3.58 6.53
C ALA A 91 13.52 2.37 7.09
N GLY A 92 14.00 1.49 6.21
CA GLY A 92 14.70 0.26 6.59
C GLY A 92 14.56 -0.86 5.56
N VAL A 93 15.07 -2.04 5.94
CA VAL A 93 14.95 -3.27 5.14
C VAL A 93 13.57 -3.90 5.38
N VAL A 94 12.84 -4.09 4.29
CA VAL A 94 11.51 -4.72 4.26
C VAL A 94 11.70 -6.15 3.78
N GLY A 95 11.52 -7.14 4.65
CA GLY A 95 11.53 -8.55 4.26
C GLY A 95 10.37 -8.83 3.30
N ALA A 96 10.56 -9.74 2.35
CA ALA A 96 9.56 -10.09 1.36
C ALA A 96 9.55 -11.58 1.04
N ARG A 97 8.37 -12.13 0.75
CA ARG A 97 8.20 -13.53 0.32
C ARG A 97 6.99 -13.70 -0.58
N LEU A 98 7.09 -14.62 -1.52
CA LEU A 98 5.96 -15.11 -2.29
C LEU A 98 5.42 -16.40 -1.66
N ASP A 99 4.09 -16.49 -1.54
CA ASP A 99 3.39 -17.64 -0.98
C ASP A 99 2.10 -17.89 -1.77
N GLY A 100 2.21 -18.81 -2.72
CA GLY A 100 1.14 -19.08 -3.69
C GLY A 100 0.80 -17.86 -4.52
N GLU A 101 -0.43 -17.35 -4.36
CA GLU A 101 -0.91 -16.16 -5.07
C GLU A 101 -0.65 -14.84 -4.33
N PHE A 102 -0.09 -14.91 -3.12
CA PHE A 102 0.15 -13.73 -2.27
C PHE A 102 1.63 -13.36 -2.26
N THR A 103 1.90 -12.06 -2.31
CA THR A 103 3.19 -11.47 -1.95
C THR A 103 3.05 -10.81 -0.60
N TRP A 104 3.97 -11.13 0.29
CA TRP A 104 4.02 -10.64 1.65
C TRP A 104 5.25 -9.77 1.85
N ILE A 105 5.09 -8.73 2.67
CA ILE A 105 6.19 -7.93 3.20
C ILE A 105 6.16 -7.92 4.72
N GLU A 106 7.31 -7.69 5.34
CA GLU A 106 7.46 -7.46 6.77
C GLU A 106 7.90 -6.02 7.04
N ALA A 107 7.14 -5.28 7.83
CA ALA A 107 7.41 -3.88 8.11
C ALA A 107 7.01 -3.49 9.54
N ARG A 108 7.47 -2.31 9.99
CA ARG A 108 7.17 -1.75 11.32
C ARG A 108 6.10 -0.66 11.25
N ALA A 109 5.25 -0.59 12.27
CA ALA A 109 4.22 0.44 12.42
C ALA A 109 4.77 1.86 12.33
N GLU A 110 5.91 2.11 12.96
CA GLU A 110 6.60 3.41 13.00
C GLU A 110 7.12 3.89 11.62
N TRP A 111 7.20 3.02 10.62
CA TRP A 111 7.59 3.41 9.26
C TRP A 111 6.44 4.01 8.46
N ALA A 112 5.19 3.67 8.81
CA ALA A 112 4.02 4.19 8.15
C ALA A 112 3.73 5.63 8.62
N PRO A 113 3.40 6.56 7.70
CA PRO A 113 2.90 7.88 8.09
C PRO A 113 1.66 7.75 8.99
N PRO A 114 1.51 8.59 10.03
CA PRO A 114 0.37 8.50 10.95
C PRO A 114 -0.95 8.73 10.21
N ARG A 115 -1.94 7.88 10.50
CA ARG A 115 -3.29 7.94 9.92
C ARG A 115 -4.33 7.96 11.04
N THR A 116 -5.45 8.63 10.83
CA THR A 116 -6.58 8.54 11.77
C THR A 116 -7.35 7.25 11.51
N LEU A 117 -7.18 6.26 12.38
CA LEU A 117 -7.96 5.02 12.35
C LEU A 117 -9.30 5.26 13.06
N ARG A 118 -10.41 5.19 12.33
CA ARG A 118 -11.74 5.50 12.84
C ARG A 118 -12.65 4.27 12.76
N ARG A 119 -12.98 3.70 13.93
CA ARG A 119 -13.90 2.57 14.05
C ARG A 119 -15.36 3.04 13.96
N TYR A 120 -16.17 2.32 13.19
CA TYR A 120 -17.61 2.50 13.03
C TYR A 120 -18.39 1.31 13.61
N GLY A 121 -19.72 1.46 13.74
CA GLY A 121 -20.58 0.45 14.37
C GLY A 121 -20.81 -0.78 13.50
N SER A 122 -20.79 -0.62 12.17
CA SER A 122 -21.01 -1.72 11.23
C SER A 122 -20.32 -1.49 9.89
N ALA A 123 -20.10 -2.57 9.13
CA ALA A 123 -19.62 -2.49 7.76
C ALA A 123 -20.55 -1.67 6.84
N ALA A 124 -21.87 -1.74 7.08
CA ALA A 124 -22.86 -0.96 6.33
C ALA A 124 -22.72 0.56 6.58
N GLU A 125 -22.35 0.97 7.80
CA GLU A 125 -22.06 2.38 8.08
C GLU A 125 -20.81 2.86 7.34
N VAL A 126 -19.74 2.05 7.30
CA VAL A 126 -18.52 2.36 6.53
C VAL A 126 -18.84 2.50 5.05
N GLU A 127 -19.62 1.57 4.49
CA GLU A 127 -20.04 1.60 3.10
C GLU A 127 -20.82 2.88 2.76
N ALA A 128 -21.71 3.31 3.66
CA ALA A 128 -22.57 4.48 3.45
C ALA A 128 -21.87 5.83 3.65
N LEU A 129 -20.58 5.87 4.00
CA LEU A 129 -19.86 7.13 4.23
C LEU A 129 -19.78 7.97 2.95
N ALA A 130 -20.08 9.26 3.08
CA ALA A 130 -19.66 10.25 2.10
C ALA A 130 -18.15 10.50 2.24
N VAL A 131 -17.51 10.94 1.15
CA VAL A 131 -16.11 11.41 1.19
C VAL A 131 -16.01 12.56 2.20
N PRO A 132 -15.14 12.47 3.23
CA PRO A 132 -14.94 13.55 4.19
C PRO A 132 -14.36 14.81 3.52
N PRO A 133 -14.57 16.00 4.12
CA PRO A 133 -13.85 17.20 3.67
C PRO A 133 -12.33 16.99 3.67
N PRO A 134 -11.59 17.65 2.75
CA PRO A 134 -10.14 17.52 2.70
C PRO A 134 -9.48 18.04 4.00
N GLY A 135 -8.32 17.49 4.33
CA GLY A 135 -7.46 17.95 5.43
C GLY A 135 -7.01 16.87 6.41
N GLU A 136 -7.85 15.87 6.69
CA GLU A 136 -7.50 14.75 7.58
C GLU A 136 -7.43 13.44 6.79
N TRP A 137 -6.38 12.65 7.02
CA TRP A 137 -6.33 11.28 6.51
C TRP A 137 -7.14 10.34 7.40
N VAL A 138 -8.24 9.81 6.87
CA VAL A 138 -9.15 8.94 7.63
C VAL A 138 -9.15 7.53 7.06
N TYR A 139 -8.85 6.55 7.91
CA TYR A 139 -9.08 5.14 7.65
C TYR A 139 -10.32 4.68 8.41
N ALA A 140 -11.46 4.69 7.73
CA ALA A 140 -12.73 4.27 8.29
C ALA A 140 -12.84 2.75 8.24
N TRP A 141 -13.14 2.10 9.37
CA TRP A 141 -13.24 0.65 9.41
C TRP A 141 -14.31 0.17 10.38
N ALA A 142 -14.80 -1.04 10.15
CA ALA A 142 -15.67 -1.76 11.07
C ALA A 142 -15.42 -3.27 10.96
N TRP A 143 -15.72 -3.99 12.05
CA TRP A 143 -15.75 -5.45 11.99
C TRP A 143 -16.92 -5.91 11.13
N GLU A 144 -16.63 -6.80 10.18
CA GLU A 144 -17.64 -7.64 9.55
C GLU A 144 -17.85 -8.91 10.37
N ASP A 145 -16.75 -9.45 10.91
CA ASP A 145 -16.73 -10.59 11.83
C ASP A 145 -15.46 -10.48 12.69
N GLU A 146 -15.65 -9.99 13.91
CA GLU A 146 -14.57 -9.79 14.86
C GLU A 146 -13.93 -11.12 15.29
N ALA A 147 -14.67 -12.21 15.40
CA ALA A 147 -14.10 -13.49 15.79
C ALA A 147 -13.13 -14.01 14.72
N ALA A 148 -13.50 -13.84 13.44
CA ALA A 148 -12.68 -14.24 12.30
C ALA A 148 -11.66 -13.19 11.84
N GLY A 149 -11.61 -12.01 12.47
CA GLY A 149 -10.71 -10.93 12.08
C GLY A 149 -11.05 -10.28 10.73
N ARG A 150 -12.31 -10.35 10.27
CA ARG A 150 -12.73 -9.75 9.01
C ARG A 150 -13.16 -8.30 9.20
N VAL A 151 -12.59 -7.43 8.39
CA VAL A 151 -12.76 -5.97 8.48
C VAL A 151 -13.23 -5.42 7.13
N ARG A 152 -14.25 -4.55 7.16
CA ARG A 152 -14.58 -3.65 6.06
C ARG A 152 -13.89 -2.31 6.30
N ALA A 153 -13.18 -1.79 5.30
CA ALA A 153 -12.49 -0.50 5.42
C ALA A 153 -12.64 0.39 4.18
N ARG A 154 -12.56 1.70 4.37
CA ARG A 154 -12.43 2.72 3.32
C ARG A 154 -11.38 3.74 3.75
N ALA A 155 -10.58 4.22 2.82
CA ALA A 155 -9.45 5.10 3.10
C ALA A 155 -9.63 6.43 2.37
N PHE A 156 -9.64 7.53 3.11
CA PHE A 156 -9.84 8.88 2.59
C PHE A 156 -8.56 9.68 2.80
N PRO A 157 -7.77 9.90 1.74
CA PRO A 157 -6.52 10.63 1.84
C PRO A 157 -6.63 12.08 2.33
N GLY A 158 -7.76 12.74 2.04
CA GLY A 158 -7.98 14.14 2.41
C GLY A 158 -7.00 15.11 1.74
N ARG A 159 -6.35 14.71 0.64
CA ARG A 159 -5.35 15.48 -0.10
C ARG A 159 -5.94 16.07 -1.38
N ASP A 160 -5.40 17.20 -1.83
CA ASP A 160 -5.86 17.93 -3.03
C ASP A 160 -5.11 17.48 -4.30
N ASP A 161 -5.00 16.17 -4.52
CA ASP A 161 -4.33 15.59 -5.70
C ASP A 161 -5.24 14.73 -6.58
N GLY A 162 -6.56 14.85 -6.37
CA GLY A 162 -7.59 14.14 -7.13
C GLY A 162 -7.93 12.74 -6.63
N ILE A 163 -7.23 12.24 -5.59
CA ILE A 163 -7.53 10.93 -4.99
C ILE A 163 -8.39 11.13 -3.73
N GLU A 164 -9.71 11.13 -3.93
CA GLU A 164 -10.71 11.27 -2.87
C GLU A 164 -10.80 10.04 -1.96
N GLU A 165 -10.66 8.85 -2.54
CA GLU A 165 -10.64 7.56 -1.86
C GLU A 165 -9.54 6.67 -2.43
N ASP A 166 -8.82 6.00 -1.54
CA ASP A 166 -7.74 5.08 -1.90
C ASP A 166 -8.26 3.63 -1.84
N GLU A 167 -8.15 2.92 -2.97
CA GLU A 167 -8.71 1.58 -3.15
C GLU A 167 -8.06 0.52 -2.24
N ALA A 168 -6.75 0.64 -1.97
CA ALA A 168 -6.06 -0.25 -1.03
C ALA A 168 -4.84 0.42 -0.37
N THR A 169 -4.86 0.51 0.97
CA THR A 169 -3.86 1.26 1.75
C THR A 169 -3.13 0.37 2.74
N GLY A 170 -2.06 -0.30 2.29
CA GLY A 170 -1.28 -1.22 3.13
C GLY A 170 -0.70 -0.57 4.40
N ALA A 171 -0.33 0.72 4.35
CA ALA A 171 0.18 1.45 5.51
C ALA A 171 -0.87 1.59 6.63
N ALA A 172 -2.13 1.85 6.28
CA ALA A 172 -3.21 1.97 7.25
C ALA A 172 -3.63 0.60 7.80
N ALA A 173 -3.67 -0.44 6.95
CA ALA A 173 -3.86 -1.81 7.38
C ALA A 173 -2.79 -2.28 8.37
N LEU A 174 -1.53 -1.92 8.12
CA LEU A 174 -0.40 -2.18 9.01
C LEU A 174 -0.58 -1.49 10.37
N LEU A 175 -0.93 -0.20 10.40
CA LEU A 175 -1.20 0.53 11.65
C LEU A 175 -2.40 -0.06 12.41
N LEU A 176 -3.46 -0.46 11.71
CA LEU A 176 -4.63 -1.08 12.33
C LEU A 176 -4.28 -2.43 12.98
N THR A 177 -3.45 -3.22 12.30
CA THR A 177 -2.94 -4.49 12.81
C THR A 177 -2.09 -4.28 14.06
N HIS A 178 -1.27 -3.22 14.06
CA HIS A 178 -0.50 -2.83 15.23
C HIS A 178 -1.40 -2.48 16.43
N GLU A 179 -2.41 -1.63 16.21
CA GLU A 179 -3.33 -1.19 17.26
C GLU A 179 -4.15 -2.36 17.84
N LEU A 180 -4.63 -3.26 16.98
CA LEU A 180 -5.48 -4.38 17.40
C LEU A 180 -4.69 -5.60 17.87
N GLY A 181 -3.40 -5.69 17.56
CA GLY A 181 -2.51 -6.78 18.00
C GLY A 181 -2.93 -8.16 17.50
N ARG A 182 -3.55 -8.26 16.32
CA ARG A 182 -4.09 -9.52 15.77
C ARG A 182 -4.11 -9.55 14.26
N ALA A 183 -4.17 -10.75 13.69
CA ALA A 183 -4.31 -10.92 12.25
C ALA A 183 -5.66 -10.40 11.73
N LEU A 184 -5.64 -9.77 10.55
CA LEU A 184 -6.80 -9.18 9.90
C LEU A 184 -6.91 -9.66 8.44
N ASN A 185 -8.15 -9.84 8.01
CA ASN A 185 -8.52 -9.98 6.61
C ASN A 185 -9.40 -8.78 6.24
N ILE A 186 -8.81 -7.82 5.55
CA ILE A 186 -9.40 -6.51 5.29
C ILE A 186 -9.91 -6.46 3.86
N VAL A 187 -11.20 -6.15 3.69
CA VAL A 187 -11.80 -5.75 2.42
C VAL A 187 -11.87 -4.23 2.37
N GLN A 188 -11.04 -3.62 1.53
CA GLN A 188 -10.96 -2.17 1.36
C GLN A 188 -11.54 -1.71 0.02
N GLY A 189 -12.07 -0.48 -0.01
CA GLY A 189 -12.50 0.17 -1.26
C GLY A 189 -13.62 -0.61 -1.94
N GLU A 190 -13.55 -0.76 -3.26
CA GLU A 190 -14.53 -1.50 -4.05
C GLU A 190 -14.44 -3.03 -3.86
N GLY A 191 -13.36 -3.53 -3.25
CA GLY A 191 -13.23 -4.96 -2.91
C GLY A 191 -11.80 -5.49 -2.89
N SER A 192 -10.81 -4.62 -2.77
CA SER A 192 -9.41 -5.00 -2.57
C SER A 192 -9.24 -5.81 -1.29
N GLN A 193 -8.32 -6.78 -1.30
CA GLN A 193 -8.03 -7.62 -0.14
C GLN A 193 -6.61 -7.37 0.36
N ILE A 194 -6.52 -7.01 1.64
CA ILE A 194 -5.27 -6.85 2.37
C ILE A 194 -5.28 -7.86 3.52
N LEU A 195 -4.26 -8.70 3.59
CA LEU A 195 -4.06 -9.61 4.71
C LEU A 195 -2.95 -9.08 5.59
N THR A 196 -3.12 -9.16 6.91
CA THR A 196 -2.08 -8.74 7.84
C THR A 196 -1.99 -9.66 9.04
N ALA A 197 -0.80 -9.73 9.64
CA ALA A 197 -0.57 -10.47 10.88
C ALA A 197 0.55 -9.84 11.71
N PRO A 198 0.43 -9.79 13.05
CA PRO A 198 1.58 -9.50 13.91
C PRO A 198 2.64 -10.59 13.78
N GLY A 199 3.89 -10.16 13.64
CA GLY A 199 5.08 -11.00 13.64
C GLY A 199 5.94 -10.80 14.90
N PRO A 200 7.09 -11.49 14.98
CA PRO A 200 8.04 -11.30 16.07
C PRO A 200 8.65 -9.89 16.06
N ASP A 201 9.19 -9.47 17.21
CA ASP A 201 10.00 -8.23 17.35
C ASP A 201 9.34 -6.94 16.83
N GLY A 202 8.01 -6.89 16.90
CA GLY A 202 7.20 -5.74 16.48
C GLY A 202 7.04 -5.60 14.96
N LEU A 203 7.45 -6.61 14.19
CA LEU A 203 7.16 -6.68 12.76
C LEU A 203 5.69 -7.01 12.52
N ILE A 204 5.19 -6.57 11.37
CA ILE A 204 3.85 -6.87 10.88
C ILE A 204 3.99 -7.35 9.45
N GLU A 205 3.43 -8.53 9.18
CA GLU A 205 3.28 -9.04 7.83
C GLU A 205 2.10 -8.32 7.16
N VAL A 206 2.29 -7.90 5.91
CA VAL A 206 1.25 -7.33 5.04
C VAL A 206 1.31 -8.04 3.70
N GLY A 207 0.19 -8.65 3.30
CA GLY A 207 0.09 -9.53 2.15
C GLY A 207 -1.01 -9.16 1.18
N GLY A 208 -0.76 -9.40 -0.11
CA GLY A 208 -1.69 -9.08 -1.18
C GLY A 208 -1.43 -9.85 -2.46
N ARG A 209 -2.46 -9.97 -3.29
CA ARG A 209 -2.31 -10.41 -4.68
C ARG A 209 -1.83 -9.25 -5.54
N VAL A 210 -0.99 -9.55 -6.53
CA VAL A 210 -0.47 -8.57 -7.49
C VAL A 210 -0.76 -9.03 -8.91
N ARG A 211 -1.08 -8.08 -9.80
CA ARG A 211 -1.27 -8.30 -11.24
C ARG A 211 -0.50 -7.27 -12.04
N LEU A 212 0.19 -7.71 -13.09
CA LEU A 212 0.73 -6.83 -14.11
C LEU A 212 -0.41 -6.40 -15.05
N LEU A 213 -0.65 -5.08 -15.17
CA LEU A 213 -1.61 -4.52 -16.12
C LEU A 213 -0.94 -4.12 -17.43
N ARG A 214 0.28 -3.59 -17.33
CA ARG A 214 1.13 -3.17 -18.45
C ARG A 214 2.60 -3.35 -18.08
N GLY A 215 3.37 -3.91 -19.00
CA GLY A 215 4.83 -3.93 -18.98
C GLY A 215 5.40 -3.43 -20.30
#